data_AF-A0AB39YFM1-F1
#
_entry.id   AF-A0AB39YFM1-F1
#
_cell.length_a   1.000
_cell.length_b   1.000
_cell.length_c   1.000
_cell.angle_alpha   90.00
_cell.angle_beta   90.00
_cell.angle_gamma   90.00
#
_symmetry.space_group_name_H-M   'P 1'
#
loop_
_entity.id
_entity.type
_entity.pdbx_description
1 polymer ?
#
loop_
_entity_poly.entity_id
_entity_poly.type
_entity_poly.pdbx_seq_one_letter_code
_entity_poly.pdbx_strand_id
1 'polypeptide(L)'
;MADNSWSSLPAGDRAQIIGQWRLFLIQGIAALGAAVALLYTARNYRLTRRGQVTDRFIKALERIGHTEEYVRSGGVLAMEQVLKDDVGHTADAAQVLTSLVRQRTASVAVRKSPPRMPKAASYVRRPLPDPPRPDVQLALTVLGRNPTPAMDLSGRCLARADLCEADLRGADLRAADLRGAKLERGVSAILCKSVGVIGC
;
A
#
# COMPACT_ATOMS: atom_id res chain seq x y z
N MET A 1 -62.42 -34.29 13.13
CA MET A 1 -62.53 -35.06 11.87
C MET A 1 -61.31 -34.81 11.01
N ALA A 2 -60.23 -35.58 11.19
CA ALA A 2 -59.27 -35.78 10.12
C ALA A 2 -59.74 -37.08 9.43
N ASP A 3 -60.12 -36.96 8.17
CA ASP A 3 -60.62 -38.07 7.36
C ASP A 3 -59.54 -39.15 7.26
N ASN A 4 -59.89 -40.39 7.62
CA ASN A 4 -59.01 -41.57 7.61
C ASN A 4 -58.86 -42.13 6.18
N SER A 5 -58.82 -41.26 5.16
CA SER A 5 -58.69 -41.60 3.73
C SER A 5 -57.40 -42.36 3.39
N TRP A 6 -56.46 -42.46 4.33
CA TRP A 6 -55.27 -43.29 4.24
C TRP A 6 -55.55 -44.79 4.31
N SER A 7 -56.70 -45.22 4.86
CA SER A 7 -57.01 -46.64 5.04
C SER A 7 -57.71 -47.30 3.83
N SER A 8 -58.17 -46.54 2.85
CA SER A 8 -58.88 -47.04 1.66
C SER A 8 -58.01 -47.20 0.40
N LEU A 9 -56.74 -46.77 0.44
CA LEU A 9 -55.82 -46.90 -0.72
C LEU A 9 -55.27 -48.34 -0.84
N PRO A 10 -55.19 -48.92 -2.05
CA PRO A 10 -54.60 -50.24 -2.26
C PRO A 10 -53.13 -50.27 -1.82
N ALA A 11 -52.67 -51.40 -1.30
CA ALA A 11 -51.34 -51.53 -0.69
C ALA A 11 -50.19 -51.16 -1.65
N GLY A 12 -50.38 -51.35 -2.97
CA GLY A 12 -49.44 -50.95 -4.02
C GLY A 12 -49.26 -49.43 -4.12
N ASP A 13 -50.34 -48.66 -4.03
CA ASP A 13 -50.31 -47.19 -4.18
C ASP A 13 -49.64 -46.52 -2.97
N ARG A 14 -49.83 -47.06 -1.76
CA ARG A 14 -49.15 -46.56 -0.54
C ARG A 14 -47.64 -46.77 -0.61
N ALA A 15 -47.19 -47.91 -1.14
CA ALA A 15 -45.78 -48.21 -1.28
C ALA A 15 -45.10 -47.28 -2.30
N GLN A 16 -45.77 -46.97 -3.42
CA GLN A 16 -45.27 -46.04 -4.42
C GLN A 16 -45.17 -44.60 -3.91
N ILE A 17 -46.20 -44.11 -3.21
CA ILE A 17 -46.20 -42.76 -2.65
C ILE A 17 -45.09 -42.60 -1.60
N ILE A 18 -44.93 -43.54 -0.66
CA ILE A 18 -43.87 -43.50 0.36
C ILE A 18 -42.47 -43.54 -0.30
N GLY A 19 -42.30 -44.33 -1.35
CA GLY A 19 -41.06 -44.39 -2.13
C GLY A 19 -40.71 -43.05 -2.77
N GLN A 20 -41.67 -42.42 -3.46
CA GLN A 20 -41.48 -41.12 -4.10
C GLN A 20 -41.14 -40.01 -3.10
N TRP A 21 -41.83 -39.93 -1.96
CA TRP A 21 -41.53 -38.94 -0.92
C TRP A 21 -40.10 -39.05 -0.38
N ARG A 22 -39.61 -40.28 -0.18
CA ARG A 22 -38.22 -40.50 0.27
C ARG A 22 -37.20 -40.01 -0.75
N LEU A 23 -37.42 -40.28 -2.03
CA LEU A 23 -36.56 -39.80 -3.12
C LEU A 23 -36.53 -38.28 -3.20
N PHE A 24 -37.69 -37.61 -3.11
CA PHE A 24 -37.74 -36.14 -3.10
C PHE A 24 -37.05 -35.52 -1.88
N LEU A 25 -37.18 -36.14 -0.69
CA LEU A 25 -36.47 -35.68 0.50
C LEU A 25 -34.95 -35.81 0.35
N ILE A 26 -34.46 -36.93 -0.19
CA ILE A 26 -33.03 -37.13 -0.43
C ILE A 26 -32.50 -36.11 -1.44
N GLN A 27 -33.22 -35.92 -2.56
CA GLN A 27 -32.85 -34.94 -3.58
C GLN A 27 -32.88 -33.50 -3.04
N GLY A 28 -33.88 -33.17 -2.23
CA GLY A 28 -34.00 -31.85 -1.59
C GLY A 28 -32.85 -31.57 -0.62
N ILE A 29 -32.50 -32.54 0.23
CA ILE A 29 -31.35 -32.43 1.13
C ILE A 29 -30.04 -32.31 0.34
N ALA A 30 -29.86 -33.11 -0.72
CA ALA A 30 -28.68 -33.05 -1.57
C ALA A 30 -28.55 -31.69 -2.28
N ALA A 31 -29.65 -31.16 -2.82
CA ALA A 31 -29.67 -29.84 -3.47
C ALA A 31 -29.37 -28.71 -2.47
N LEU A 32 -29.95 -28.78 -1.27
CA LEU A 32 -29.70 -27.81 -0.20
C LEU A 32 -28.24 -27.87 0.27
N GLY A 33 -27.69 -29.07 0.44
CA GLY A 33 -26.27 -29.27 0.76
C GLY A 33 -25.34 -28.68 -0.30
N ALA A 34 -25.64 -28.92 -1.59
CA ALA A 34 -24.89 -28.33 -2.70
C ALA A 34 -24.99 -26.80 -2.73
N ALA A 35 -26.18 -26.23 -2.51
CA ALA A 35 -26.38 -24.79 -2.44
C ALA A 35 -25.60 -24.15 -1.27
N VAL A 36 -25.62 -24.78 -0.09
CA VAL A 36 -24.84 -24.33 1.08
C VAL A 36 -23.34 -24.42 0.79
N ALA A 37 -22.85 -25.50 0.18
CA ALA A 37 -21.45 -25.65 -0.20
C ALA A 37 -20.99 -24.58 -1.21
N LEU A 38 -21.82 -24.28 -2.20
CA LEU A 38 -21.55 -23.20 -3.17
C LEU A 38 -21.54 -21.83 -2.50
N LEU A 39 -22.50 -21.54 -1.62
CA LEU A 39 -22.54 -20.29 -0.85
C LEU A 39 -21.33 -20.14 0.07
N TYR A 40 -20.93 -21.21 0.76
CA TYR A 40 -19.74 -21.25 1.59
C TYR A 40 -18.49 -20.98 0.74
N THR A 41 -18.33 -21.67 -0.39
CA THR A 41 -17.20 -21.48 -1.31
C THR A 41 -17.14 -20.05 -1.86
N ALA A 42 -18.28 -19.49 -2.27
CA ALA A 42 -18.37 -18.12 -2.77
C ALA A 42 -18.05 -17.07 -1.68
N ARG A 43 -18.46 -17.31 -0.43
CA ARG A 43 -18.08 -16.46 0.71
C ARG A 43 -16.60 -16.59 1.04
N ASN A 44 -16.07 -17.81 1.05
CA ASN A 44 -14.67 -18.08 1.39
C ASN A 44 -13.72 -17.47 0.36
N TYR A 45 -14.09 -17.49 -0.93
CA TYR A 45 -13.30 -16.85 -1.99
C TYR A 45 -13.12 -15.33 -1.77
N ARG A 46 -14.15 -14.63 -1.28
CA ARG A 46 -14.05 -13.19 -0.97
C ARG A 46 -13.15 -12.93 0.25
N LEU A 47 -13.17 -13.82 1.25
CA LEU A 47 -12.30 -13.75 2.42
C LEU A 47 -10.83 -13.99 2.05
N THR A 48 -10.54 -15.02 1.26
CA THR A 48 -9.17 -15.32 0.80
C THR A 48 -8.59 -14.20 -0.06
N ARG A 49 -9.41 -13.51 -0.87
CA ARG A 49 -8.96 -12.35 -1.67
C ARG A 49 -8.43 -11.20 -0.81
N ARG A 50 -9.02 -10.95 0.37
CA ARG A 50 -8.54 -9.88 1.28
C ARG A 50 -7.19 -10.22 1.90
N GLY A 51 -6.92 -11.49 2.21
CA GLY A 51 -5.66 -11.91 2.82
C GLY A 51 -4.42 -11.75 1.92
N GLN A 52 -4.60 -11.78 0.60
CA GLN A 52 -3.48 -11.68 -0.35
C GLN A 52 -2.81 -10.31 -0.37
N VAL A 53 -3.55 -9.23 -0.12
CA VAL A 53 -2.99 -7.87 -0.08
C VAL A 53 -2.15 -7.69 1.18
N THR A 54 -2.68 -8.10 2.33
CA THR A 54 -1.95 -8.04 3.60
C THR A 54 -0.69 -8.90 3.57
N ASP A 55 -0.74 -10.09 2.97
CA ASP A 55 0.45 -10.95 2.80
C ASP A 55 1.52 -10.30 1.92
N ARG A 56 1.14 -9.68 0.79
CA ARG A 56 2.08 -8.93 -0.07
C ARG A 56 2.67 -7.72 0.65
N PHE A 57 1.85 -7.01 1.43
CA PHE A 57 2.27 -5.87 2.23
C PHE A 57 3.31 -6.26 3.29
N ILE A 58 3.04 -7.32 4.06
CA ILE A 58 3.97 -7.84 5.07
C ILE A 58 5.30 -8.27 4.42
N LYS A 59 5.24 -9.02 3.32
CA LYS A 59 6.44 -9.44 2.58
C LYS A 59 7.26 -8.27 2.02
N ALA A 60 6.60 -7.19 1.60
CA ALA A 60 7.29 -5.98 1.15
C ALA A 60 8.01 -5.29 2.32
N LEU A 61 7.36 -5.18 3.48
CA LEU A 61 7.93 -4.65 4.73
C LEU A 61 9.15 -5.43 5.18
N GLU A 62 9.08 -6.77 5.18
CA GLU A 62 10.22 -7.63 5.54
C GLU A 62 11.45 -7.36 4.65
N ARG A 63 11.22 -7.22 3.34
CA ARG A 63 12.30 -6.91 2.37
C ARG A 63 12.88 -5.52 2.56
N ILE A 64 12.05 -4.52 2.87
CA ILE A 64 12.48 -3.15 3.19
C ILE A 64 13.42 -3.12 4.42
N GLY A 65 13.20 -4.02 5.38
CA GLY A 65 14.03 -4.15 6.58
C GLY A 65 15.42 -4.76 6.36
N HIS A 66 15.69 -5.33 5.18
CA HIS A 66 16.90 -6.10 4.94
C HIS A 66 18.17 -5.23 4.86
N THR A 67 19.32 -5.77 5.26
CA THR A 67 20.63 -5.07 5.18
C THR A 67 21.12 -4.91 3.76
N GLU A 68 20.71 -5.82 2.88
CA GLU A 68 21.06 -5.85 1.46
C GLU A 68 20.28 -4.80 0.66
N GLU A 69 21.00 -3.93 -0.05
CA GLU A 69 20.41 -2.81 -0.78
C GLU A 69 19.48 -3.25 -1.91
N TYR A 70 19.85 -4.30 -2.64
CA TYR A 70 19.03 -4.87 -3.71
C TYR A 70 17.69 -5.43 -3.16
N VAL A 71 17.74 -6.10 -2.01
CA VAL A 71 16.53 -6.65 -1.36
C VAL A 71 15.60 -5.54 -0.90
N ARG A 72 16.15 -4.46 -0.32
CA ARG A 72 15.35 -3.28 0.05
C ARG A 72 14.69 -2.62 -1.14
N SER A 73 15.44 -2.42 -2.22
CA SER A 73 14.90 -1.86 -3.47
C SER A 73 13.77 -2.73 -4.02
N GLY A 74 13.92 -4.06 -3.96
CA GLY A 74 12.85 -5.00 -4.29
C GLY A 74 11.63 -4.90 -3.37
N GLY A 75 11.82 -4.58 -2.08
CA GLY A 75 10.75 -4.29 -1.14
C GLY A 75 9.98 -3.00 -1.47
N VAL A 76 10.68 -1.94 -1.87
CA VAL A 76 10.06 -0.68 -2.33
C VAL A 76 9.22 -0.89 -3.59
N LEU A 77 9.70 -1.66 -4.57
CA LEU A 77 8.92 -2.01 -5.77
C LEU A 77 7.70 -2.88 -5.45
N ALA A 78 7.83 -3.82 -4.53
CA ALA A 78 6.69 -4.61 -4.07
C ALA A 78 5.64 -3.73 -3.38
N MET A 79 6.08 -2.68 -2.66
CA MET A 79 5.18 -1.70 -2.05
C MET A 79 4.46 -0.84 -3.10
N GLU A 80 5.12 -0.50 -4.22
CA GLU A 80 4.47 0.16 -5.36
C GLU A 80 3.34 -0.68 -5.95
N GLN A 81 3.50 -2.00 -6.01
CA GLN A 81 2.43 -2.88 -6.47
C GLN A 81 1.23 -2.86 -5.50
N VAL A 82 1.48 -2.84 -4.19
CA VAL A 82 0.41 -2.68 -3.19
C VAL A 82 -0.32 -1.34 -3.35
N LEU A 83 0.41 -0.25 -3.61
CA LEU A 83 -0.17 1.07 -3.87
C LEU A 83 -1.13 1.06 -5.07
N LYS A 84 -0.83 0.29 -6.12
CA LYS A 84 -1.63 0.19 -7.36
C LYS A 84 -2.83 -0.76 -7.23
N ASP A 85 -2.69 -1.82 -6.44
CA ASP A 85 -3.69 -2.89 -6.38
C ASP A 85 -4.90 -2.56 -5.48
N ASP A 86 -4.73 -1.71 -4.46
CA ASP A 86 -5.80 -1.39 -3.51
C ASP A 86 -5.78 0.07 -3.02
N VAL A 87 -6.81 0.83 -3.41
CA VAL A 87 -7.02 2.24 -3.03
C VAL A 87 -7.21 2.40 -1.51
N GLY A 88 -7.74 1.37 -0.83
CA GLY A 88 -8.00 1.41 0.60
C GLY A 88 -6.73 1.46 1.47
N HIS A 89 -5.63 0.88 0.98
CA HIS A 89 -4.35 0.79 1.71
C HIS A 89 -3.26 1.70 1.12
N THR A 90 -3.62 2.55 0.15
CA THR A 90 -2.66 3.45 -0.50
C THR A 90 -2.01 4.40 0.50
N ALA A 91 -2.80 4.93 1.45
CA ALA A 91 -2.30 5.84 2.47
C ALA A 91 -1.27 5.17 3.40
N ASP A 92 -1.55 3.96 3.86
CA ASP A 92 -0.67 3.22 4.76
C ASP A 92 0.65 2.83 4.07
N ALA A 93 0.56 2.32 2.83
CA ALA A 93 1.74 1.99 2.04
C ALA A 93 2.61 3.22 1.72
N ALA A 94 1.98 4.34 1.36
CA ALA A 94 2.68 5.60 1.15
C ALA A 94 3.31 6.12 2.44
N GLN A 95 2.66 5.93 3.59
CA GLN A 95 3.22 6.30 4.89
C GLN A 95 4.45 5.45 5.26
N VAL A 96 4.46 4.15 4.94
CA VAL A 96 5.64 3.30 5.13
C VAL A 96 6.81 3.75 4.24
N LEU A 97 6.56 4.07 2.97
CA LEU A 97 7.62 4.60 2.09
C LEU A 97 8.09 5.99 2.56
N THR A 98 7.18 6.83 3.03
CA THR A 98 7.50 8.14 3.62
C THR A 98 8.37 7.96 4.87
N SER A 99 8.03 7.01 5.75
CA SER A 99 8.81 6.73 6.96
C SER A 99 10.21 6.19 6.61
N LEU A 100 10.33 5.36 5.58
CA LEU A 100 11.61 4.88 5.04
C LEU A 100 12.48 6.06 4.59
N VAL A 101 11.93 6.96 3.77
CA VAL A 101 12.65 8.16 3.33
C VAL A 101 13.10 8.97 4.53
N ARG A 102 12.23 9.20 5.53
CA ARG A 102 12.57 9.96 6.74
C ARG A 102 13.65 9.29 7.60
N GLN A 103 13.63 7.97 7.73
CA GLN A 103 14.60 7.21 8.53
C GLN A 103 15.98 7.19 7.86
N ARG A 104 16.01 7.19 6.53
CA ARG A 104 17.25 7.06 5.75
C ARG A 104 17.81 8.39 5.26
N THR A 105 17.07 9.50 5.42
CA THR A 105 17.54 10.85 5.10
C THR A 105 17.88 11.65 6.34
N ALA A 106 18.94 12.45 6.25
CA ALA A 106 19.33 13.34 7.34
C ALA A 106 18.26 14.42 7.58
N SER A 107 18.08 14.78 8.85
CA SER A 107 17.25 15.92 9.25
C SER A 107 18.03 17.23 9.07
N VAL A 108 17.50 18.15 8.28
CA VAL A 108 18.08 19.49 8.07
C VAL A 108 18.15 20.28 9.39
N ALA A 109 17.20 20.07 10.30
CA ALA A 109 17.18 20.71 11.62
C ALA A 109 18.40 20.35 12.49
N VAL A 110 19.02 19.18 12.27
CA VAL A 110 20.22 18.73 13.01
C VAL A 110 21.50 19.41 12.48
N ARG A 111 21.46 19.98 11.27
CA ARG A 111 22.60 20.69 10.65
C ARG A 111 22.80 22.13 11.16
N LYS A 112 22.07 22.56 12.19
CA LYS A 112 22.11 23.93 12.74
C LYS A 112 23.31 24.22 13.64
N SER A 113 24.17 23.26 13.96
CA SER A 113 25.45 23.54 14.62
C SER A 113 26.49 23.89 13.56
N PRO A 114 26.86 25.19 13.38
CA PRO A 114 27.99 25.51 12.54
C PRO A 114 29.24 24.95 13.25
N PRO A 115 30.19 24.31 12.56
CA PRO A 115 31.54 24.27 13.10
C PRO A 115 31.94 25.72 13.39
N ARG A 116 32.51 25.99 14.57
CA ARG A 116 33.12 27.29 14.91
C ARG A 116 34.16 27.60 13.83
N MET A 117 33.76 28.32 12.78
CA MET A 117 34.68 28.74 11.73
C MET A 117 35.45 29.97 12.22
N PRO A 118 36.78 30.00 12.07
CA PRO A 118 37.55 31.22 12.26
C PRO A 118 37.06 32.30 11.29
N LYS A 119 37.05 33.56 11.74
CA LYS A 119 36.67 34.73 10.95
C LYS A 119 37.72 35.04 9.88
N ALA A 120 37.85 34.20 8.85
CA ALA A 120 38.57 34.50 7.60
C ALA A 120 38.51 33.28 6.66
N ALA A 121 37.55 33.24 5.73
CA ALA A 121 37.55 32.44 4.51
C ALA A 121 36.22 32.71 3.79
N SER A 122 36.21 33.56 2.77
CA SER A 122 36.20 33.16 1.35
C SER A 122 34.93 32.38 0.95
N TYR A 123 34.45 32.59 -0.27
CA TYR A 123 33.28 31.96 -0.88
C TYR A 123 33.46 30.44 -1.06
N VAL A 124 33.73 29.71 0.02
CA VAL A 124 33.80 28.26 0.03
C VAL A 124 32.39 27.76 -0.23
N ARG A 125 32.13 27.45 -1.49
CA ARG A 125 30.93 26.75 -1.95
C ARG A 125 30.84 25.48 -1.11
N ARG A 126 29.97 25.47 -0.10
CA ARG A 126 29.79 24.30 0.78
C ARG A 126 29.53 23.09 -0.12
N PRO A 127 30.27 21.98 0.03
CA PRO A 127 30.01 20.77 -0.73
C PRO A 127 28.53 20.41 -0.62
N LEU A 128 27.88 20.19 -1.77
CA LEU A 128 26.51 19.69 -1.77
C LEU A 128 26.50 18.32 -1.07
N PRO A 129 25.43 17.98 -0.33
CA PRO A 129 25.27 16.63 0.21
C PRO A 129 25.38 15.57 -0.89
N ASP A 130 25.81 14.37 -0.49
CA ASP A 130 25.82 13.21 -1.37
C ASP A 130 24.40 12.92 -1.90
N PRO A 131 24.28 12.34 -3.11
CA PRO A 131 22.98 11.96 -3.65
C PRO A 131 22.28 10.95 -2.73
N PRO A 132 20.93 10.89 -2.75
CA PRO A 132 20.20 9.92 -1.97
C PRO A 132 20.61 8.50 -2.37
N ARG A 133 20.56 7.59 -1.40
CA ARG A 133 20.76 6.17 -1.64
C ARG A 133 19.75 5.64 -2.66
N PRO A 134 20.06 4.59 -3.43
CA PRO A 134 19.15 4.06 -4.45
C PRO A 134 17.77 3.65 -3.93
N ASP A 135 17.68 3.09 -2.73
CA ASP A 135 16.42 2.75 -2.07
C ASP A 135 15.56 3.98 -1.72
N VAL A 136 16.19 5.06 -1.23
CA VAL A 136 15.53 6.35 -0.97
C VAL A 136 15.09 7.00 -2.27
N GLN A 137 15.95 7.02 -3.28
CA GLN A 137 15.63 7.57 -4.59
C GLN A 137 14.45 6.84 -5.22
N LEU A 138 14.44 5.51 -5.14
CA LEU A 138 13.34 4.68 -5.61
C LEU A 138 12.05 4.95 -4.85
N ALA A 139 12.11 5.06 -3.52
CA ALA A 139 10.94 5.40 -2.70
C ALA A 139 10.37 6.78 -3.07
N LEU A 140 11.22 7.77 -3.32
CA LEU A 140 10.82 9.09 -3.82
C LEU A 140 10.15 9.01 -5.20
N THR A 141 10.69 8.19 -6.13
CA THR A 141 10.08 7.96 -7.44
C THR A 141 8.70 7.29 -7.31
N VAL A 142 8.56 6.29 -6.45
CA VAL A 142 7.27 5.60 -6.21
C VAL A 142 6.24 6.55 -5.61
N LEU A 143 6.64 7.32 -4.58
CA LEU A 143 5.79 8.33 -3.95
C LEU A 143 5.38 9.43 -4.94
N GLY A 144 6.30 9.90 -5.79
CA GLY A 144 6.01 10.88 -6.83
C GLY A 144 5.05 10.38 -7.90
N ARG A 145 4.93 9.07 -8.12
CA ARG A 145 3.91 8.51 -9.03
C ARG A 145 2.56 8.26 -8.36
N ASN A 146 2.53 8.25 -7.03
CA ASN A 146 1.36 7.93 -6.23
C ASN A 146 1.15 9.05 -5.19
N PRO A 147 0.71 10.25 -5.65
CA PRO A 147 0.55 11.40 -4.78
C PRO A 147 -0.48 11.12 -3.68
N THR A 148 -0.07 11.27 -2.42
CA THR A 148 -0.97 11.21 -1.27
C THR A 148 -0.81 12.45 -0.38
N PRO A 149 -1.89 12.97 0.22
CA PRO A 149 -1.81 14.12 1.13
C PRO A 149 -1.09 13.81 2.44
N ALA A 150 -0.75 12.55 2.71
CA ALA A 150 -0.09 12.08 3.93
C ALA A 150 1.45 12.11 3.84
N MET A 151 2.04 12.55 2.72
CA MET A 151 3.49 12.58 2.53
C MET A 151 4.15 13.71 3.35
N ASP A 152 4.67 13.39 4.53
CA ASP A 152 5.50 14.28 5.34
C ASP A 152 6.99 14.07 5.04
N LEU A 153 7.55 14.95 4.23
CA LEU A 153 8.97 15.01 3.89
C LEU A 153 9.63 16.28 4.48
N SER A 154 9.02 16.86 5.51
CA SER A 154 9.46 18.10 6.09
C SER A 154 10.83 17.97 6.77
N GLY A 155 11.67 19.00 6.59
CA GLY A 155 13.00 19.08 7.18
C GLY A 155 13.95 17.97 6.74
N ARG A 156 13.68 17.26 5.63
CA ARG A 156 14.54 16.18 5.12
C ARG A 156 15.57 16.71 4.13
N CYS A 157 16.77 16.13 4.16
CA CYS A 157 17.80 16.38 3.16
C CYS A 157 17.53 15.54 1.92
N LEU A 158 16.97 16.16 0.88
CA LEU A 158 16.66 15.58 -0.43
C LEU A 158 17.53 16.20 -1.53
N ALA A 159 18.69 16.75 -1.15
CA ALA A 159 19.63 17.37 -2.08
C ALA A 159 20.07 16.35 -3.13
N ARG A 160 20.18 16.81 -4.38
CA ARG A 160 20.53 15.98 -5.56
C ARG A 160 19.59 14.80 -5.84
N ALA A 161 18.40 14.75 -5.22
CA ALA A 161 17.39 13.76 -5.57
C ALA A 161 16.88 13.99 -7.00
N ASP A 162 16.61 12.90 -7.71
CA ASP A 162 15.91 12.95 -8.99
C ASP A 162 14.40 12.96 -8.73
N LEU A 163 13.77 14.11 -8.93
CA LEU A 163 12.33 14.30 -8.75
C LEU A 163 11.68 14.72 -10.08
N CYS A 164 12.31 14.38 -11.21
CA CYS A 164 11.72 14.57 -12.53
C CYS A 164 10.37 13.83 -12.60
N GLU A 165 9.35 14.52 -13.11
CA GLU A 165 7.98 13.98 -13.24
C GLU A 165 7.32 13.53 -11.93
N ALA A 166 7.89 13.86 -10.77
CA ALA A 166 7.29 13.52 -9.48
C ALA A 166 6.08 14.44 -9.18
N ASP A 167 4.92 13.83 -8.97
CA ASP A 167 3.73 14.48 -8.44
C ASP A 167 3.81 14.55 -6.91
N LEU A 168 4.21 15.73 -6.42
CA LEU A 168 4.33 16.03 -4.98
C LEU A 168 3.16 16.91 -4.49
N ARG A 169 2.01 16.88 -5.17
CA ARG A 169 0.81 17.63 -4.74
C ARG A 169 0.38 17.22 -3.34
N GLY A 170 0.23 18.21 -2.46
CA GLY A 170 -0.19 18.00 -1.08
C GLY A 170 0.90 17.46 -0.14
N ALA A 171 2.11 17.19 -0.64
CA ALA A 171 3.24 16.81 0.20
C ALA A 171 3.65 17.98 1.12
N ASP A 172 4.09 17.64 2.34
CA ASP A 172 4.75 18.60 3.23
C ASP A 172 6.26 18.56 3.00
N LEU A 173 6.78 19.60 2.35
CA LEU A 173 8.22 19.79 2.09
C LEU A 173 8.79 20.98 2.88
N ARG A 174 8.11 21.46 3.93
CA ARG A 174 8.61 22.60 4.73
C ARG A 174 10.01 22.30 5.25
N ALA A 175 10.94 23.25 5.10
CA ALA A 175 12.33 23.11 5.52
C ALA A 175 13.12 21.94 4.90
N ALA A 176 12.60 21.27 3.85
CA ALA A 176 13.37 20.29 3.10
C ALA A 176 14.50 20.97 2.32
N ASP A 177 15.67 20.32 2.27
CA ASP A 177 16.81 20.76 1.47
C ASP A 177 16.76 20.07 0.11
N LEU A 178 16.45 20.84 -0.95
CA LEU A 178 16.32 20.36 -2.32
C LEU A 178 17.46 20.87 -3.22
N ARG A 179 18.57 21.34 -2.63
CA ARG A 179 19.71 21.86 -3.40
C ARG A 179 20.22 20.85 -4.42
N GLY A 180 20.21 21.26 -5.69
CA GLY A 180 20.67 20.44 -6.81
C GLY A 180 19.77 19.24 -7.12
N ALA A 181 18.57 19.15 -6.52
CA ALA A 181 17.56 18.18 -6.93
C ALA A 181 17.10 18.48 -8.37
N LYS A 182 16.83 17.44 -9.16
CA LYS A 182 16.33 17.61 -10.51
C LYS A 182 14.81 17.71 -10.47
N LEU A 183 14.29 18.84 -10.93
CA LEU A 183 12.87 19.17 -10.92
C LEU A 183 12.48 19.63 -12.32
N GLU A 184 12.36 18.72 -13.29
CA GLU A 184 11.89 19.06 -14.64
C GLU A 184 10.47 18.56 -14.95
N ARG A 185 9.76 19.40 -15.72
CA ARG A 185 8.53 19.18 -16.51
C ARG A 185 7.23 18.69 -15.84
N GLY A 186 7.20 18.28 -14.58
CA GLY A 186 5.98 17.66 -14.04
C GLY A 186 5.61 17.96 -12.59
N VAL A 187 6.42 18.72 -11.85
CA VAL A 187 6.06 19.04 -10.46
C VAL A 187 4.86 19.99 -10.51
N SER A 188 3.65 19.43 -10.45
CA SER A 188 2.41 20.17 -10.27
C SER A 188 2.42 20.68 -8.82
N ALA A 189 3.27 21.65 -8.52
CA ALA A 189 3.51 22.16 -7.16
C ALA A 189 2.34 23.01 -6.61
N ILE A 190 1.19 22.99 -7.28
CA ILE A 190 0.06 23.93 -7.11
C ILE A 190 -0.49 23.91 -5.66
N LEU A 191 -0.18 22.90 -4.85
CA LEU A 191 -0.62 22.78 -3.45
C LEU A 191 0.46 22.25 -2.47
N CYS A 192 1.74 22.31 -2.81
CA CYS A 192 2.76 21.97 -1.81
C CYS A 192 2.70 22.98 -0.65
N LYS A 193 2.63 22.52 0.61
CA LYS A 193 2.69 23.40 1.78
C LYS A 193 4.13 23.91 1.95
N SER A 194 4.65 24.73 1.02
CA SER A 194 6.10 24.93 0.81
C SER A 194 6.71 26.15 1.52
N VAL A 195 6.22 26.55 2.69
CA VAL A 195 6.84 27.67 3.43
C VAL A 195 8.20 27.21 3.97
N GLY A 196 9.28 27.57 3.27
CA GLY A 196 10.67 27.40 3.75
C GLY A 196 11.51 26.30 3.10
N VAL A 197 11.27 25.94 1.84
CA VAL A 197 12.16 25.01 1.10
C VAL A 197 13.53 25.65 0.88
N ILE A 198 14.62 24.92 1.14
CA ILE A 198 15.99 25.43 1.00
C ILE A 198 16.53 25.03 -0.38
N GLY A 199 16.67 26.02 -1.26
CA GLY A 199 17.47 25.94 -2.49
C GLY A 199 16.90 25.09 -3.63
N CYS A 200 15.60 25.22 -3.93
CA CYS A 200 15.05 24.87 -5.24
C CYS A 200 15.62 25.75 -6.35
#